data_AF-A0A6M1RAQ0-F1
#
_entry.id   AF-A0A6M1RAQ0-F1
#
_cell.length_a   1.000
_cell.length_b   1.000
_cell.length_c   1.000
_cell.angle_alpha   90.00
_cell.angle_beta   90.00
_cell.angle_gamma   90.00
#
_symmetry.space_group_name_H-M   'P 1'
#
loop_
_entity.id
_entity.type
_entity.pdbx_description
1 polymer ?
#
loop_
_entity_poly.entity_id
_entity_poly.type
_entity_poly.pdbx_seq_one_letter_code
_entity_poly.pdbx_strand_id
1 'polypeptide(L)'
;MKAPSIADLIDELEREVNNGEFDQFFFNSAGDFTQETIAALECINAHHTANLLKQAAMRFPKRMPSRNRFERQEELESISEGFGDLDNTFYEYTDDISGLLKQYQSTDSKT
;
A
#
# COMPACT_ATOMS: atom_id res chain seq x y z
N MET A 1 16.57 13.29 -2.27
CA MET A 1 15.95 12.49 -1.19
C MET A 1 16.33 11.04 -1.42
N LYS A 2 16.59 10.28 -0.35
CA LYS A 2 16.85 8.83 -0.46
C LYS A 2 15.52 8.14 -0.84
N ALA A 3 15.58 7.06 -1.63
CA ALA A 3 14.40 6.23 -1.87
C ALA A 3 13.89 5.66 -0.53
N PRO A 4 12.56 5.57 -0.32
CA PRO A 4 12.02 4.98 0.90
C PRO A 4 12.47 3.52 1.03
N SER A 5 12.71 3.07 2.26
CA SER A 5 12.97 1.66 2.55
C SER A 5 11.69 0.83 2.49
N ILE A 6 11.83 -0.50 2.50
CA ILE A 6 10.69 -1.42 2.63
C ILE A 6 9.86 -1.11 3.88
N ALA A 7 10.52 -0.83 5.01
CA ALA A 7 9.84 -0.46 6.25
C ALA A 7 9.06 0.85 6.09
N ASP A 8 9.67 1.90 5.52
CA ASP A 8 9.00 3.19 5.31
C ASP A 8 7.74 3.05 4.43
N LEU A 9 7.80 2.21 3.39
CA LEU A 9 6.68 1.96 2.48
C LEU A 9 5.50 1.26 3.16
N ILE A 10 5.80 0.29 4.02
CA ILE A 10 4.79 -0.51 4.74
C ILE A 10 4.20 0.31 5.89
N ASP A 11 5.04 0.99 6.68
CA ASP A 11 4.60 1.85 7.78
C ASP A 11 3.66 2.94 7.28
N GLU A 12 3.97 3.56 6.14
CA GLU A 12 3.13 4.60 5.56
C GLU A 12 1.81 4.04 4.99
N LEU A 13 1.80 2.83 4.43
CA LEU A 13 0.56 2.15 4.05
C LEU A 13 -0.33 1.92 5.27
N GLU A 14 0.21 1.32 6.33
CA GLU A 14 -0.54 1.04 7.55
C GLU A 14 -1.05 2.35 8.19
N ARG A 15 -0.21 3.38 8.27
CA ARG A 15 -0.61 4.71 8.76
C ARG A 15 -1.71 5.30 7.89
N GLU A 16 -1.59 5.15 6.58
CA GLU A 16 -2.57 5.46 5.53
C GLU A 16 -3.96 4.96 5.88
N VAL A 17 -4.07 3.64 5.77
CA VAL A 17 -5.32 2.91 5.75
C VAL A 17 -5.97 2.87 7.13
N ASN A 18 -5.19 2.87 8.21
CA ASN A 18 -5.75 2.93 9.56
C ASN A 18 -6.27 4.31 9.97
N ASN A 19 -5.82 5.40 9.32
CA ASN A 19 -6.29 6.75 9.65
C ASN A 19 -7.44 7.21 8.74
N GLY A 20 -7.43 6.81 7.48
CA GLY A 20 -8.44 7.25 6.51
C GLY A 20 -8.57 6.32 5.31
N GLU A 21 -8.40 5.02 5.54
CA GLU A 21 -8.69 3.97 4.55
C GLU A 21 -7.80 4.06 3.29
N PHE A 22 -8.08 3.25 2.27
CA PHE A 22 -7.34 3.31 1.01
C PHE A 22 -7.48 4.67 0.31
N ASP A 23 -8.59 5.38 0.52
CA ASP A 23 -8.78 6.74 0.00
C ASP A 23 -7.68 7.69 0.49
N GLN A 24 -7.35 7.70 1.79
CA GLN A 24 -6.28 8.54 2.31
C GLN A 24 -4.91 8.11 1.79
N PHE A 25 -4.64 6.79 1.70
CA PHE A 25 -3.39 6.29 1.12
C PHE A 25 -3.18 6.81 -0.31
N PHE A 26 -4.20 6.70 -1.17
CA PHE A 26 -4.11 7.18 -2.54
C PHE A 26 -4.16 8.71 -2.64
N PHE A 27 -4.82 9.42 -1.74
CA PHE A 27 -4.86 10.88 -1.79
C PHE A 27 -3.51 11.50 -1.38
N ASN A 28 -2.83 10.91 -0.39
CA ASN A 28 -1.59 11.44 0.20
C ASN A 28 -0.31 10.96 -0.51
N SER A 29 0.85 11.34 0.05
CA SER A 29 2.18 11.01 -0.49
C SER A 29 2.46 9.54 -0.62
N ALA A 30 1.87 8.74 0.26
CA ALA A 30 2.02 7.30 0.29
C ALA A 30 1.70 6.69 -1.08
N GLY A 31 0.62 7.16 -1.72
CA GLY A 31 0.20 6.73 -3.05
C GLY A 31 1.21 7.00 -4.17
N ASP A 32 2.17 7.92 -3.99
CA ASP A 32 3.27 8.16 -4.95
C ASP A 32 4.15 6.91 -5.13
N PHE A 33 4.08 5.95 -4.19
CA PHE A 33 4.88 4.74 -4.15
C PHE A 33 4.04 3.46 -4.20
N THR A 34 2.79 3.51 -4.70
CA THR A 34 1.87 2.36 -4.71
C THR A 34 2.52 1.08 -5.27
N GLN A 35 3.24 1.18 -6.39
CA GLN A 35 3.88 0.02 -7.01
C GLN A 35 5.02 -0.53 -6.13
N GLU A 36 5.83 0.35 -5.56
CA GLU A 36 6.90 -0.02 -4.65
C GLU A 36 6.38 -0.62 -3.35
N THR A 37 5.28 -0.10 -2.80
CA THR A 37 4.61 -0.64 -1.60
C THR A 37 4.08 -2.05 -1.86
N ILE A 38 3.47 -2.30 -3.02
CA ILE A 38 3.06 -3.66 -3.43
C ILE A 38 4.27 -4.61 -3.42
N ALA A 39 5.38 -4.21 -4.05
CA ALA A 39 6.59 -5.03 -4.12
C ALA A 39 7.22 -5.24 -2.73
N ALA A 40 7.18 -4.24 -1.85
CA ALA A 40 7.66 -4.33 -0.48
C ALA A 40 6.87 -5.36 0.33
N LEU A 41 5.54 -5.34 0.23
CA LEU A 41 4.67 -6.33 0.88
C LEU A 41 4.95 -7.75 0.37
N GLU A 42 5.11 -7.93 -0.94
CA GLU A 42 5.49 -9.23 -1.52
C GLU A 42 6.86 -9.70 -1.03
N CYS A 43 7.82 -8.79 -0.89
CA CYS A 43 9.18 -9.09 -0.44
C CYS A 43 9.20 -9.63 1.00
N ILE A 44 8.32 -9.13 1.87
CA ILE A 44 8.19 -9.64 3.24
C ILE A 44 7.21 -10.83 3.36
N ASN A 45 6.65 -11.31 2.25
CA ASN A 45 5.62 -12.37 2.18
C ASN A 45 4.24 -11.98 2.75
N ALA A 46 3.93 -10.69 2.85
CA ALA A 46 2.59 -10.19 3.18
C ALA A 46 1.69 -10.22 1.92
N HIS A 47 1.46 -11.43 1.39
CA HIS A 47 0.81 -11.63 0.10
C HIS A 47 -0.67 -11.26 0.12
N HIS A 48 -1.36 -11.43 1.25
CA HIS A 48 -2.77 -11.06 1.36
C HIS A 48 -2.91 -9.54 1.28
N THR A 49 -2.14 -8.81 2.08
CA THR A 49 -2.13 -7.34 2.07
C THR A 49 -1.66 -6.78 0.72
N ALA A 50 -0.65 -7.39 0.09
CA ALA A 50 -0.23 -7.02 -1.26
C ALA A 50 -1.37 -7.17 -2.28
N ASN A 51 -2.16 -8.24 -2.16
CA ASN A 51 -3.30 -8.47 -3.04
C ASN A 51 -4.44 -7.47 -2.82
N LEU A 52 -4.69 -7.03 -1.57
CA LEU A 52 -5.66 -5.96 -1.30
C LEU A 52 -5.24 -4.65 -1.98
N LEU A 53 -3.98 -4.22 -1.80
CA LEU A 53 -3.49 -2.99 -2.42
C LEU A 53 -3.49 -3.07 -3.96
N LYS A 54 -3.16 -4.23 -4.54
CA LYS A 54 -3.30 -4.46 -5.99
C LYS A 54 -4.74 -4.32 -6.47
N GLN A 55 -5.71 -4.91 -5.76
CA GLN A 55 -7.12 -4.80 -6.11
C GLN A 55 -7.61 -3.35 -6.03
N ALA A 56 -7.17 -2.61 -5.01
CA ALA A 56 -7.47 -1.20 -4.88
C ALA A 56 -6.86 -0.39 -6.05
N ALA A 57 -5.58 -0.62 -6.38
CA ALA A 57 -4.90 0.01 -7.51
C ALA A 57 -5.57 -0.29 -8.87
N MET A 58 -6.13 -1.49 -9.04
CA MET A 58 -6.83 -1.90 -10.27
C MET A 58 -8.13 -1.13 -10.55
N ARG A 59 -8.64 -0.36 -9.59
CA ARG A 59 -9.81 0.52 -9.77
C ARG A 59 -9.49 1.82 -10.50
N PHE A 60 -8.21 2.20 -10.54
CA PHE A 60 -7.76 3.37 -11.29
C PHE A 60 -7.90 3.14 -12.80
N PRO A 61 -8.12 4.20 -13.61
CA PRO A 61 -8.35 4.08 -15.06
C PRO A 61 -7.29 3.28 -15.82
N LYS A 62 -6.02 3.38 -15.38
CA LYS A 62 -4.87 2.68 -15.99
C LYS A 62 -4.50 1.38 -15.26
N ARG A 63 -5.38 0.87 -14.39
CA ARG A 63 -5.15 -0.29 -13.51
C ARG A 63 -3.99 -0.12 -12.52
N MET A 64 -3.51 1.10 -12.36
CA MET A 64 -2.51 1.54 -11.39
C MET A 64 -2.64 3.06 -11.24
N PRO A 65 -2.56 3.64 -10.03
CA PRO A 65 -2.60 5.08 -9.85
C PRO A 65 -1.37 5.78 -10.45
N SER A 66 -1.53 7.02 -10.91
CA SER A 66 -0.39 7.85 -11.30
C SER A 66 0.57 8.10 -10.13
N ARG A 67 1.87 8.10 -10.43
CA ARG A 67 2.89 8.55 -9.47
C ARG A 67 2.82 10.06 -9.22
N ASN A 68 2.31 10.81 -10.19
CA ASN A 68 2.05 12.23 -10.02
C ASN A 68 0.82 12.40 -9.12
N ARG A 69 1.00 13.02 -7.96
CA ARG A 69 -0.07 13.20 -6.98
C ARG A 69 -1.29 13.92 -7.52
N PHE A 70 -1.10 15.00 -8.28
CA PHE A 70 -2.22 15.77 -8.81
C PHE A 70 -3.05 14.94 -9.79
N GLU A 71 -2.39 14.27 -10.73
CA GLU A 71 -3.06 13.35 -11.67
C GLU A 71 -3.77 12.21 -10.93
N ARG A 72 -3.13 11.64 -9.91
CA ARG A 72 -3.72 10.55 -9.13
C ARG A 72 -4.94 11.00 -8.35
N GLN A 73 -4.95 12.20 -7.80
CA GLN A 73 -6.11 12.76 -7.09
C GLN A 73 -7.29 12.95 -8.05
N GLU A 74 -7.05 13.46 -9.26
CA GLU A 74 -8.09 13.54 -10.31
C GLU A 74 -8.58 12.13 -10.72
N GLU A 75 -7.67 11.17 -10.86
CA GLU A 75 -8.03 9.78 -11.15
C GLU A 75 -8.86 9.17 -10.01
N LEU A 76 -8.49 9.42 -8.75
CA LEU A 76 -9.18 8.95 -7.55
C LEU A 76 -10.62 9.49 -7.48
N GLU A 77 -10.81 10.79 -7.73
CA GLU A 77 -12.14 11.41 -7.78
C GLU A 77 -13.04 10.83 -8.89
N SER A 78 -12.46 10.23 -9.93
CA SER A 78 -13.19 9.59 -11.04
C SER A 78 -13.64 8.15 -10.73
N ILE A 79 -13.17 7.55 -9.64
CA ILE A 79 -13.52 6.19 -9.24
C ILE A 79 -14.94 6.20 -8.66
N SER A 80 -15.86 5.52 -9.34
CA SER A 80 -17.27 5.42 -8.91
C SER A 80 -17.52 4.42 -7.77
N GLU A 81 -16.64 3.41 -7.64
CA GLU A 81 -16.70 2.37 -6.61
C GLU A 81 -15.53 2.55 -5.62
N GLY A 82 -15.78 3.25 -4.52
CA GLY A 82 -14.80 3.43 -3.42
C GLY A 82 -14.42 2.12 -2.74
N PHE A 83 -13.41 2.12 -1.86
CA PHE A 83 -12.66 0.92 -1.47
C PHE A 83 -13.20 0.11 -0.28
N GLY A 84 -14.41 0.41 0.21
CA GLY A 84 -14.92 -0.09 1.49
C GLY A 84 -14.95 -1.62 1.68
N ASP A 85 -15.07 -2.39 0.60
CA ASP A 85 -14.94 -3.87 0.65
C ASP A 85 -13.50 -4.33 0.97
N LEU A 86 -12.51 -3.59 0.50
CA LEU A 86 -11.09 -3.86 0.76
C LEU A 86 -10.66 -3.29 2.12
N ASP A 87 -11.19 -2.14 2.53
CA ASP A 87 -10.85 -1.50 3.81
C ASP A 87 -11.18 -2.42 4.99
N ASN A 88 -12.39 -2.98 5.00
CA ASN A 88 -12.80 -3.93 6.04
C ASN A 88 -11.88 -5.16 6.10
N THR A 89 -11.49 -5.67 4.93
CA THR A 89 -10.60 -6.84 4.84
C THR A 89 -9.18 -6.51 5.32
N PHE A 90 -8.71 -5.28 5.09
CA PHE A 90 -7.40 -4.83 5.58
C PHE A 90 -7.33 -4.87 7.11
N TYR A 91 -8.41 -4.46 7.80
CA TYR A 91 -8.48 -4.46 9.26
C TYR A 91 -8.53 -5.86 9.90
N GLU A 92 -8.74 -6.91 9.12
CA GLU A 92 -8.64 -8.29 9.63
C GLU A 92 -7.20 -8.68 9.94
N TYR A 93 -6.20 -7.96 9.40
CA TYR A 93 -4.79 -8.20 9.66
C TYR A 93 -4.38 -9.68 9.43
N THR A 94 -4.88 -10.26 8.32
CA THR A 94 -4.61 -11.66 7.94
C THR A 94 -3.12 -11.97 7.86
N ASP A 95 -2.32 -11.02 7.36
CA ASP A 95 -0.86 -11.09 7.43
C ASP A 95 -0.38 -10.45 8.74
N ASP A 96 0.50 -11.14 9.49
CA ASP A 96 1.24 -10.53 10.60
C ASP A 96 2.37 -9.65 10.04
N ILE A 97 2.00 -8.49 9.49
CA ILE A 97 2.92 -7.56 8.81
C ILE A 97 4.11 -7.21 9.72
N SER A 98 3.84 -6.95 11.00
CA SER A 98 4.86 -6.64 12.00
C SER A 98 5.84 -7.79 12.22
N GLY A 99 5.34 -9.03 12.35
CA GLY A 99 6.19 -10.22 12.48
C GLY A 99 7.01 -10.49 11.23
N LEU A 100 6.39 -10.40 10.05
CA LEU A 100 7.01 -10.60 8.75
C LEU A 100 8.13 -9.58 8.48
N LEU A 101 7.89 -8.30 8.78
CA LEU A 101 8.90 -7.25 8.63
C LEU A 101 10.11 -7.46 9.56
N LYS A 102 9.88 -7.86 10.81
CA LYS A 102 10.95 -8.22 11.76
C LYS A 102 11.78 -9.40 11.27
N GLN A 103 11.12 -10.42 10.71
CA GLN A 103 11.79 -11.58 10.13
C GLN A 103 12.67 -11.16 8.95
N TYR A 104 12.14 -10.36 8.02
CA TYR A 104 12.86 -9.83 6.87
C TYR A 104 14.13 -9.07 7.29
N GLN A 105 14.01 -8.14 8.24
CA GLN A 105 15.16 -7.34 8.74
C GLN A 105 16.22 -8.21 9.43
N SER A 106 15.80 -9.28 10.11
CA SER A 106 16.70 -10.21 10.80
C SER A 106 17.46 -11.13 9.84
N THR A 107 16.90 -11.42 8.67
CA THR A 107 17.58 -12.16 7.61
C THR A 107 18.52 -11.29 6.80
N ASP A 108 18.13 -10.05 6.49
CA ASP A 108 18.95 -9.11 5.72
C ASP A 108 20.22 -8.70 6.48
N SER A 109 20.12 -8.55 7.82
CA SER A 109 21.25 -8.22 8.70
C SER A 109 22.29 -9.34 8.88
N LYS A 110 22.08 -10.53 8.28
CA LYS A 110 22.99 -11.68 8.38
C LYS A 110 23.83 -11.91 7.12
N THR A 111 23.79 -10.98 6.17
CA THR A 111 24.57 -10.99 4.92
C THR A 111 25.59 -9.86 4.91
#